data_AF-A0A947Z8B7-F1
#
_entry.id   AF-A0A947Z8B7-F1
#
_cell.length_a   1.000
_cell.length_b   1.000
_cell.length_c   1.000
_cell.angle_alpha   90.00
_cell.angle_beta   90.00
_cell.angle_gamma   90.00
#
_symmetry.space_group_name_H-M   'P 1'
#
loop_
_entity.id
_entity.type
_entity.pdbx_description
1 polymer ?
#
loop_
_entity_poly.entity_id
_entity_poly.type
_entity_poly.pdbx_seq_one_letter_code
_entity_poly.pdbx_strand_id
1 'polypeptide(L)'
;AMIYNGRVIDGKSIYSSIDFYERGLKHFPHNWKMAASLGFNYAYELLPKEKELKSKYRKRAIHWFLKAAEHPDSPPYIKQFALSQMDKEGMRLMAVTFLKKAYATARNAREREILEKRMKSLLSQKDANLWKKWQKQLELGQERDLPYGSKELYINLGFRTGAAPQEPLPGDNAQPTQTPGLP
;
A
#
# COMPACT_ATOMS: atom_id res chain seq x y z
N ALA A 1 -8.60 -0.54 29.30
CA ALA A 1 -7.27 -0.29 29.88
C ALA A 1 -6.50 -1.59 29.86
N MET A 2 -5.27 -1.57 29.36
CA MET A 2 -4.34 -2.71 29.41
C MET A 2 -3.16 -2.33 30.29
N ILE A 3 -2.63 -3.27 31.07
CA ILE A 3 -1.43 -3.03 31.88
C ILE A 3 -0.22 -3.48 31.07
N TYR A 4 0.70 -2.57 30.79
CA TYR A 4 1.99 -2.88 30.16
C TYR A 4 3.10 -2.26 31.01
N ASN A 5 4.08 -3.08 31.42
CA ASN A 5 5.15 -2.67 32.35
C ASN A 5 4.66 -1.95 33.62
N GLY A 6 3.55 -2.43 34.20
CA GLY A 6 2.96 -1.85 35.43
C GLY A 6 2.26 -0.50 35.25
N ARG A 7 2.15 0.01 34.01
CA ARG A 7 1.41 1.24 33.70
C ARG A 7 0.08 0.93 33.03
N VAL A 8 -0.95 1.65 33.43
CA VAL A 8 -2.26 1.60 32.78
C VAL A 8 -2.17 2.35 31.45
N ILE A 9 -2.30 1.63 30.33
CA ILE A 9 -2.50 2.23 29.02
C ILE A 9 -4.00 2.53 28.90
N ASP A 10 -4.33 3.82 28.94
CA ASP A 10 -5.67 4.37 28.72
C ASP A 10 -5.73 5.19 27.42
N GLY A 11 -6.92 5.65 27.04
CA GLY A 11 -7.09 6.46 25.82
C GLY A 11 -6.24 7.73 25.83
N LYS A 12 -6.05 8.37 26.98
CA LYS A 12 -5.26 9.61 27.12
C LYS A 12 -3.78 9.36 26.82
N SER A 13 -3.23 8.25 27.31
CA SER A 13 -1.85 7.84 27.02
C SER A 13 -1.63 7.55 25.53
N ILE A 14 -2.62 6.93 24.86
CA ILE A 14 -2.56 6.66 23.42
C ILE A 14 -2.60 7.97 22.62
N TYR A 15 -3.49 8.91 22.97
CA TYR A 15 -3.51 10.22 22.31
C TYR A 15 -2.22 11.02 22.53
N SER A 16 -1.61 10.93 23.72
CA SER A 16 -0.31 11.56 24.00
C SER A 16 0.82 10.91 23.17
N SER A 17 0.78 9.59 23.00
CA SER A 17 1.68 8.83 22.13
C SER A 17 1.53 9.24 20.66
N ILE A 18 0.29 9.39 20.18
CA ILE A 18 -0.01 9.89 18.83
C ILE A 18 0.55 11.29 18.63
N ASP A 19 0.29 12.23 19.53
CA ASP A 19 0.82 13.60 19.45
C ASP A 19 2.35 13.62 19.44
N PHE A 20 2.99 12.80 20.28
CA PHE A 20 4.44 12.67 20.30
C PHE A 20 4.99 12.20 18.94
N TYR A 21 4.42 11.15 18.34
CA TYR A 21 4.87 10.66 17.04
C TYR A 21 4.56 11.63 15.90
N GLU A 22 3.40 12.32 15.93
CA GLU A 22 3.06 13.34 14.94
C GLU A 22 4.05 14.52 14.99
N ARG A 23 4.43 14.98 16.18
CA ARG A 23 5.50 15.98 16.35
C ARG A 23 6.86 15.45 15.92
N GLY A 24 7.19 14.21 16.28
CA GLY A 24 8.44 13.55 15.86
C GLY A 24 8.57 13.49 14.34
N LEU A 25 7.51 13.12 13.63
CA LEU A 25 7.50 13.03 12.17
C LEU A 25 7.56 14.39 11.47
N LYS A 26 7.22 15.50 12.14
CA LYS A 26 7.48 16.85 11.59
C LYS A 26 8.98 17.15 11.50
N HIS A 27 9.78 16.63 12.44
CA HIS A 27 11.23 16.82 12.46
C HIS A 27 11.98 15.68 11.77
N PHE A 28 11.43 14.47 11.78
CA PHE A 28 12.03 13.26 11.21
C PHE A 28 11.07 12.57 10.24
N PRO A 29 10.73 13.21 9.10
CA PRO A 29 9.67 12.75 8.20
C PRO A 29 9.93 11.38 7.56
N HIS A 30 11.19 10.94 7.51
CA HIS A 30 11.59 9.65 6.93
C HIS A 30 11.79 8.55 7.99
N ASN A 31 11.51 8.81 9.27
CA ASN A 31 11.66 7.79 10.30
C ASN A 31 10.52 6.76 10.23
N TRP A 32 10.79 5.63 9.58
CA TRP A 32 9.80 4.58 9.39
C TRP A 32 9.28 3.98 10.70
N LYS A 33 10.10 3.95 11.77
CA LYS A 33 9.68 3.42 13.07
C LYS A 33 8.58 4.30 13.66
N MET A 34 8.75 5.62 13.61
CA MET A 34 7.75 6.57 14.10
C MET A 34 6.45 6.48 13.29
N ALA A 35 6.54 6.40 11.95
CA ALA A 35 5.38 6.22 11.09
C ALA A 35 4.66 4.89 11.39
N ALA A 36 5.41 3.80 11.55
CA ALA A 36 4.85 2.50 11.91
C ALA A 36 4.15 2.54 13.27
N SER A 37 4.79 3.10 14.30
CA SER A 37 4.20 3.26 15.64
C SER A 37 2.90 4.06 15.59
N LEU A 38 2.87 5.16 14.83
CA LEU A 38 1.66 5.95 14.65
C LEU A 38 0.55 5.13 13.96
N GLY A 39 0.90 4.34 12.95
CA GLY A 39 -0.01 3.38 12.32
C GLY A 39 -0.59 2.36 13.31
N PHE A 40 0.24 1.81 14.20
CA PHE A 40 -0.19 0.87 15.24
C PHE A 40 -1.15 1.53 16.24
N ASN A 41 -0.83 2.73 16.72
CA ASN A 41 -1.71 3.47 17.63
C ASN A 41 -3.11 3.64 17.01
N TYR A 42 -3.19 4.05 15.74
CA TYR A 42 -4.47 4.22 15.04
C TYR A 42 -5.21 2.90 14.75
N ALA A 43 -4.51 1.83 14.38
CA ALA A 43 -5.15 0.58 13.96
C ALA A 43 -5.57 -0.33 15.12
N TYR A 44 -4.85 -0.30 16.24
CA TYR A 44 -4.94 -1.32 17.28
C TYR A 44 -5.09 -0.78 18.69
N GLU A 45 -4.58 0.42 18.98
CA GLU A 45 -4.68 0.98 20.33
C GLU A 45 -5.92 1.88 20.49
N LEU A 46 -6.18 2.74 19.51
CA LEU A 46 -7.44 3.48 19.42
C LEU A 46 -8.56 2.50 19.02
N LEU A 47 -9.33 2.06 20.01
CA LEU A 47 -10.48 1.17 19.84
C LEU A 47 -11.80 1.92 20.05
N PRO A 48 -12.19 2.81 19.11
CA PRO A 48 -13.47 3.50 19.21
C PRO A 48 -14.62 2.51 19.07
N LYS A 49 -15.71 2.75 19.82
CA LYS A 49 -16.95 1.97 19.72
C LYS A 49 -17.70 2.30 18.42
N GLU A 50 -17.63 3.55 17.98
CA GLU A 50 -18.30 4.05 16.78
C GLU A 50 -17.63 3.55 15.51
N LYS A 51 -18.44 2.99 14.60
CA LYS A 51 -17.97 2.40 13.34
C LYS A 51 -17.29 3.44 12.43
N GLU A 52 -17.84 4.64 12.33
CA GLU A 52 -17.30 5.71 11.49
C GLU A 52 -15.93 6.17 11.98
N LEU A 53 -15.78 6.36 13.29
CA LEU A 53 -14.52 6.73 13.89
C LEU A 53 -13.48 5.61 13.74
N LYS A 54 -13.89 4.35 13.86
CA LYS A 54 -13.05 3.18 13.59
C LYS A 54 -12.53 3.17 12.15
N SER A 55 -13.41 3.45 11.18
CA SER A 55 -13.02 3.57 9.76
C SER A 55 -12.03 4.73 9.57
N LYS A 56 -12.30 5.90 10.15
CA LYS A 56 -11.40 7.07 10.09
C LYS A 56 -10.00 6.74 10.62
N TYR A 57 -9.91 6.09 11.77
CA TYR A 57 -8.62 5.68 12.34
C TYR A 57 -7.94 4.60 11.51
N ARG A 58 -8.69 3.64 10.95
CA ARG A 58 -8.11 2.66 10.03
C ARG A 58 -7.50 3.32 8.79
N LYS A 59 -8.18 4.31 8.20
CA LYS A 59 -7.65 5.09 7.07
C LYS A 59 -6.36 5.82 7.42
N ARG A 60 -6.29 6.42 8.62
CA ARG A 60 -5.04 7.02 9.13
C ARG A 60 -3.95 5.97 9.32
N ALA A 61 -4.28 4.81 9.86
CA ALA A 61 -3.31 3.73 10.02
C ALA A 61 -2.77 3.24 8.67
N ILE A 62 -3.63 3.06 7.66
CA ILE A 62 -3.22 2.71 6.29
C ILE A 62 -2.22 3.74 5.77
N HIS A 63 -2.53 5.03 5.89
CA HIS A 63 -1.64 6.10 5.45
C HIS A 63 -0.24 5.99 6.09
N TRP A 64 -0.18 5.81 7.41
CA TRP A 64 1.08 5.74 8.13
C TRP A 64 1.86 4.45 7.88
N PHE A 65 1.19 3.30 7.73
CA PHE A 65 1.85 2.07 7.32
C PHE A 65 2.40 2.16 5.89
N LEU A 66 1.72 2.84 4.97
CA LEU A 66 2.24 3.09 3.63
C LEU A 66 3.50 3.96 3.68
N LYS A 67 3.46 5.07 4.43
CA LYS A 67 4.64 5.92 4.67
C LYS A 67 5.81 5.15 5.26
N ALA A 68 5.55 4.27 6.23
CA ALA A 68 6.59 3.43 6.81
C ALA A 68 7.14 2.42 5.79
N ALA A 69 6.28 1.79 4.99
CA ALA A 69 6.64 0.80 3.98
C ALA A 69 7.45 1.35 2.79
N GLU A 70 7.42 2.67 2.55
CA GLU A 70 8.24 3.34 1.53
C GLU A 70 9.73 3.33 1.90
N HIS A 71 10.07 3.19 3.19
CA HIS A 71 11.46 3.22 3.63
C HIS A 71 12.18 1.90 3.30
N PRO A 72 13.41 1.93 2.74
CA PRO A 72 14.15 0.72 2.37
C PRO A 72 14.41 -0.24 3.52
N ASP A 73 14.72 0.29 4.71
CA ASP A 73 14.98 -0.50 5.93
C ASP A 73 13.71 -0.90 6.69
N SER A 74 12.52 -0.60 6.15
CA SER A 74 11.28 -1.00 6.80
C SER A 74 11.12 -2.53 6.72
N PRO A 75 10.76 -3.19 7.83
CA PRO A 75 10.54 -4.63 7.81
C PRO A 75 9.38 -5.02 6.87
N PRO A 76 9.49 -6.16 6.16
CA PRO A 76 8.45 -6.61 5.22
C PRO A 76 7.04 -6.74 5.82
N TYR A 77 6.94 -7.00 7.13
CA TYR A 77 5.65 -7.12 7.81
C TYR A 77 4.85 -5.81 7.83
N ILE A 78 5.49 -4.63 7.69
CA ILE A 78 4.78 -3.34 7.66
C ILE A 78 3.84 -3.25 6.45
N LYS A 79 4.28 -3.73 5.28
CA LYS A 79 3.44 -3.85 4.08
C LYS A 79 2.22 -4.73 4.33
N GLN A 80 2.39 -5.81 5.09
CA GLN A 80 1.31 -6.73 5.44
C GLN A 80 0.26 -6.07 6.35
N PHE A 81 0.69 -5.22 7.28
CA PHE A 81 -0.22 -4.44 8.10
C PHE A 81 -1.05 -3.46 7.27
N ALA A 82 -0.43 -2.71 6.35
CA ALA A 82 -1.15 -1.84 5.42
C ALA A 82 -2.23 -2.62 4.66
N LEU A 83 -1.87 -3.77 4.09
CA LEU A 83 -2.79 -4.63 3.34
C LEU A 83 -3.93 -5.17 4.20
N SER A 84 -3.65 -5.60 5.43
CA SER A 84 -4.69 -6.07 6.36
C SER A 84 -5.69 -4.96 6.68
N GLN A 85 -5.22 -3.72 6.85
CA GLN A 85 -6.10 -2.59 7.12
C GLN A 85 -6.91 -2.18 5.88
N MET A 86 -6.31 -2.19 4.68
CA MET A 86 -7.05 -1.92 3.44
C MET A 86 -8.17 -2.93 3.18
N ASP A 87 -7.90 -4.21 3.43
CA ASP A 87 -8.87 -5.30 3.30
C ASP A 87 -10.08 -5.06 4.22
N LYS A 88 -9.82 -4.69 5.48
CA LYS A 88 -10.87 -4.37 6.46
C LYS A 88 -11.67 -3.11 6.15
N GLU A 89 -11.11 -2.15 5.41
CA GLU A 89 -11.83 -0.97 4.89
C GLU A 89 -12.49 -1.22 3.53
N GLY A 90 -12.34 -2.41 2.93
CA GLY A 90 -12.84 -2.69 1.58
C GLY A 90 -12.10 -1.93 0.47
N MET A 91 -10.89 -1.43 0.73
CA MET A 91 -10.06 -0.67 -0.22
C MET A 91 -9.33 -1.58 -1.21
N ARG A 92 -10.08 -2.48 -1.87
CA ARG A 92 -9.54 -3.55 -2.71
C ARG A 92 -8.65 -3.05 -3.84
N LEU A 93 -9.08 -2.01 -4.56
CA LEU A 93 -8.30 -1.41 -5.65
C LEU A 93 -6.96 -0.85 -5.15
N MET A 94 -6.98 -0.14 -4.03
CA MET A 94 -5.76 0.41 -3.42
C MET A 94 -4.81 -0.71 -2.97
N ALA A 95 -5.34 -1.78 -2.39
CA ALA A 95 -4.56 -2.95 -1.98
C ALA A 95 -3.89 -3.63 -3.17
N VAL A 96 -4.62 -3.80 -4.29
CA VAL A 96 -4.06 -4.36 -5.54
C VAL A 96 -2.96 -3.46 -6.06
N THR A 97 -3.19 -2.15 -6.19
CA THR A 97 -2.17 -1.20 -6.67
C THR A 97 -0.93 -1.20 -5.78
N PHE A 98 -1.11 -1.26 -4.46
CA PHE A 98 0.00 -1.34 -3.52
C PHE A 98 0.79 -2.65 -3.67
N LEU A 99 0.10 -3.79 -3.80
CA LEU A 99 0.75 -5.08 -4.07
C LEU A 99 1.53 -5.08 -5.38
N LYS A 100 1.04 -4.42 -6.44
CA LYS A 100 1.76 -4.32 -7.73
C LYS A 100 3.09 -3.60 -7.55
N LYS A 101 3.07 -2.44 -6.88
CA LYS A 101 4.27 -1.66 -6.57
C LYS A 101 5.22 -2.43 -5.64
N ALA A 102 4.69 -3.11 -4.62
CA ALA A 102 5.49 -3.92 -3.72
C ALA A 102 6.14 -5.12 -4.44
N TYR A 103 5.42 -5.77 -5.36
CA TYR A 103 5.92 -6.90 -6.13
C TYR A 103 7.06 -6.49 -7.06
N ALA A 104 6.90 -5.33 -7.71
CA ALA A 104 7.91 -4.74 -8.59
C ALA A 104 9.24 -4.45 -7.89
N THR A 105 9.17 -4.01 -6.64
CA THR A 105 10.32 -3.58 -5.83
C THR A 105 10.89 -4.70 -4.95
N ALA A 106 10.21 -5.84 -4.87
CA ALA A 106 10.64 -6.96 -4.06
C ALA A 106 11.98 -7.52 -4.56
N ARG A 107 12.97 -7.52 -3.67
CA ARG A 107 14.36 -7.92 -3.95
C ARG A 107 14.58 -9.43 -3.87
N ASN A 108 13.76 -10.14 -3.09
CA ASN A 108 13.89 -11.58 -2.88
C ASN A 108 12.67 -12.37 -3.40
N ALA A 109 12.91 -13.60 -3.83
CA ALA A 109 11.87 -14.46 -4.42
C ALA A 109 10.76 -14.82 -3.42
N ARG A 110 11.09 -14.96 -2.14
CA ARG A 110 10.14 -15.31 -1.07
C ARG A 110 9.10 -14.19 -0.83
N GLU A 111 9.54 -12.94 -0.83
CA GLU A 111 8.67 -11.76 -0.72
C GLU A 111 7.75 -11.67 -1.95
N ARG A 112 8.29 -11.90 -3.16
CA ARG A 112 7.48 -11.96 -4.39
C ARG A 112 6.39 -13.03 -4.30
N GLU A 113 6.73 -14.24 -3.83
CA GLU A 113 5.77 -15.33 -3.68
C GLU A 113 4.65 -14.98 -2.68
N ILE A 114 5.00 -14.38 -1.54
CA ILE A 114 4.02 -13.94 -0.53
C ILE A 114 3.08 -12.87 -1.13
N LEU A 115 3.65 -11.88 -1.84
CA LEU A 115 2.87 -10.82 -2.48
C LEU A 115 1.95 -11.37 -3.59
N GLU A 116 2.43 -12.34 -4.37
CA GLU A 116 1.65 -13.00 -5.42
C GLU A 116 0.48 -13.81 -4.83
N LYS A 117 0.72 -14.58 -3.75
CA LYS A 117 -0.35 -15.30 -3.04
C LYS A 117 -1.41 -14.34 -2.52
N ARG A 118 -0.98 -13.22 -1.93
CA ARG A 118 -1.92 -12.20 -1.43
C ARG A 118 -2.70 -11.54 -2.58
N MET A 119 -2.04 -11.26 -3.70
CA MET A 119 -2.70 -10.74 -4.90
C MET A 119 -3.77 -11.71 -5.41
N LYS A 120 -3.43 -13.00 -5.57
CA LYS A 120 -4.39 -14.03 -6.00
C LYS A 120 -5.60 -14.13 -5.06
N SER A 121 -5.40 -13.99 -3.75
CA SER A 121 -6.51 -13.99 -2.79
C SER A 121 -7.43 -12.76 -2.90
N LEU A 122 -6.88 -11.63 -3.36
CA LEU A 122 -7.62 -10.37 -3.50
C LEU A 122 -8.22 -10.18 -4.90
N LEU A 123 -7.89 -10.98 -5.90
CA LEU A 123 -8.38 -10.84 -7.27
C LEU A 123 -9.53 -11.83 -7.54
N SER A 124 -10.55 -11.42 -8.28
CA SER A 124 -11.55 -12.38 -8.79
C SER A 124 -10.88 -13.31 -9.81
N GLN A 125 -11.48 -14.45 -10.16
CA GLN A 125 -10.91 -15.34 -11.20
C GLN A 125 -10.63 -14.59 -12.52
N LYS A 126 -11.49 -13.65 -12.91
CA LYS A 126 -11.30 -12.79 -14.09
C LYS A 126 -10.08 -11.87 -13.92
N ASP A 127 -9.92 -11.26 -12.75
CA ASP A 127 -8.77 -10.37 -12.48
C ASP A 127 -7.46 -11.14 -12.31
N ALA A 128 -7.51 -12.40 -11.85
CA ALA A 128 -6.33 -13.26 -11.70
C ALA A 128 -5.70 -13.60 -13.07
N ASN A 129 -6.53 -13.79 -14.10
CA ASN A 129 -6.06 -14.00 -15.46
C ASN A 129 -5.47 -12.71 -16.05
N LEU A 130 -6.10 -11.56 -15.81
CA LEU A 130 -5.57 -10.24 -16.20
C LEU A 130 -4.23 -9.95 -15.50
N TRP A 131 -4.08 -10.37 -14.25
CA TRP A 131 -2.81 -10.27 -13.52
C TRP A 131 -1.69 -11.12 -14.15
N LYS A 132 -1.95 -12.39 -14.47
CA LYS A 132 -0.96 -13.23 -15.17
C LYS A 132 -0.52 -12.62 -16.50
N LYS A 133 -1.49 -12.09 -17.27
CA LYS A 133 -1.20 -11.37 -18.52
C LYS A 133 -0.31 -10.15 -18.25
N TRP A 134 -0.65 -9.33 -17.26
CA TRP A 134 0.13 -8.15 -16.88
C TRP A 134 1.55 -8.52 -16.45
N GLN A 135 1.74 -9.57 -15.64
CA GLN A 135 3.05 -10.02 -15.20
C GLN A 135 3.92 -10.43 -16.41
N LYS A 136 3.35 -11.20 -17.33
CA LYS A 136 4.05 -11.61 -18.56
C LYS A 136 4.38 -10.42 -19.45
N GLN A 137 3.45 -9.47 -19.62
CA GLN A 137 3.68 -8.24 -20.38
C GLN A 137 4.75 -7.35 -19.75
N LEU A 138 4.79 -7.28 -18.42
CA LEU A 138 5.82 -6.54 -17.70
C LEU A 138 7.20 -7.15 -17.93
N GLU A 139 7.31 -8.48 -17.86
CA GLU A 139 8.57 -9.19 -18.07
C GLU A 139 9.07 -9.03 -19.51
N LEU A 140 8.21 -9.30 -20.49
CA LEU A 140 8.55 -9.14 -21.90
C LEU A 140 8.87 -7.68 -22.26
N GLY A 141 8.10 -6.73 -21.73
CA GLY A 141 8.33 -5.30 -21.95
C GLY A 141 9.64 -4.83 -21.35
N GLN A 142 9.96 -5.26 -20.13
CA GLN A 142 11.22 -4.92 -19.48
C GLN A 142 12.42 -5.53 -20.23
N GLU A 143 12.35 -6.80 -20.64
CA GLU A 143 13.40 -7.43 -21.44
C GLU A 143 13.63 -6.72 -22.78
N ARG A 144 12.56 -6.23 -23.41
CA ARG A 144 12.61 -5.53 -24.70
C ARG A 144 13.12 -4.09 -24.58
N ASP A 145 12.50 -3.31 -23.71
CA ASP A 145 12.67 -1.84 -23.67
C ASP A 145 13.74 -1.41 -22.67
N LEU A 146 14.03 -2.25 -21.67
CA LEU A 146 14.94 -1.94 -20.59
C LEU A 146 15.71 -3.20 -20.11
N PRO A 147 16.42 -3.92 -21.01
CA PRO A 147 17.05 -5.20 -20.71
C PRO A 147 18.03 -5.14 -19.53
N TYR A 148 18.68 -3.99 -19.36
CA TYR A 148 19.65 -3.73 -18.30
C TYR A 148 19.11 -2.89 -17.14
N GLY A 149 17.86 -2.42 -17.21
CA GLY A 149 17.26 -1.62 -16.14
C GLY A 149 16.37 -2.43 -15.21
N SER A 150 16.10 -1.86 -14.04
CA SER A 150 15.26 -2.53 -13.05
C SER A 150 13.79 -2.56 -13.48
N LYS A 151 13.07 -3.61 -13.09
CA LYS A 151 11.60 -3.70 -13.27
C LYS A 151 10.86 -2.52 -12.66
N GLU A 152 11.38 -1.97 -11.56
CA GLU A 152 10.86 -0.76 -10.91
C GLU A 152 10.95 0.47 -11.83
N LEU A 153 12.11 0.69 -12.44
CA LEU A 153 12.29 1.80 -13.37
C LEU A 153 11.33 1.64 -14.56
N TYR A 154 11.18 0.43 -15.10
CA TYR A 154 10.24 0.16 -16.19
C TYR A 154 8.78 0.48 -15.82
N ILE A 155 8.35 0.16 -14.59
CA ILE A 155 7.01 0.49 -14.10
C ILE A 155 6.80 2.00 -13.95
N ASN A 156 7.78 2.71 -13.41
CA ASN A 156 7.67 4.16 -13.20
C ASN A 156 7.73 4.94 -14.52
N LEU A 157 8.44 4.42 -15.52
CA LEU A 157 8.54 5.02 -16.85
C LEU A 157 7.33 4.75 -17.75
N GLY A 158 6.46 3.79 -17.36
CA GLY A 158 5.35 3.30 -18.15
C GLY A 158 5.79 2.44 -19.34
N PHE A 159 4.84 1.78 -20.01
CA PHE A 159 5.12 1.06 -21.26
C PHE A 159 5.61 2.05 -22.32
N ARG A 160 6.86 1.92 -22.75
CA ARG A 160 7.45 2.80 -23.76
C ARG A 160 7.37 2.11 -25.11
N THR A 161 6.65 2.73 -26.03
CA THR A 161 6.31 2.27 -27.40
C THR A 161 5.17 1.25 -27.50
N GLY A 162 4.03 1.71 -28.03
CA GLY A 162 2.98 0.96 -28.76
C GLY A 162 2.29 -0.25 -28.10
N ALA A 163 2.76 -0.70 -26.94
CA ALA A 163 2.35 -1.92 -26.27
C ALA A 163 1.68 -1.61 -24.93
N ALA A 164 0.85 -0.55 -24.90
CA ALA A 164 -0.14 -0.47 -23.83
C ALA A 164 -0.96 -1.76 -23.84
N PRO A 165 -1.29 -2.35 -22.68
CA PRO A 165 -2.27 -3.42 -22.64
C PRO A 165 -3.53 -2.94 -23.38
N GLN A 166 -3.92 -3.62 -24.46
CA GLN A 166 -5.11 -3.23 -25.25
C GLN A 166 -6.41 -3.31 -24.42
N GLU A 167 -6.37 -3.95 -23.25
CA GLU A 167 -7.45 -3.97 -22.28
C GLU A 167 -7.12 -3.02 -21.11
N PRO A 168 -8.01 -2.07 -20.77
CA PRO A 168 -7.85 -1.26 -19.58
C PRO A 168 -7.76 -2.17 -18.35
N LEU A 169 -6.92 -1.79 -17.40
CA LEU A 169 -6.69 -2.60 -16.21
C LEU A 169 -8.01 -2.77 -15.44
N PRO A 170 -8.22 -3.91 -14.75
CA PRO A 170 -9.35 -4.04 -13.83
C PRO A 170 -9.20 -2.98 -12.73
N GLY A 171 -10.02 -1.93 -12.80
CA GLY A 171 -9.97 -0.75 -11.94
C GLY A 171 -9.73 0.60 -12.64
N ASP A 172 -9.30 0.60 -13.91
CA ASP A 172 -9.07 1.82 -14.72
C ASP A 172 -10.37 2.36 -15.35
N ASN A 173 -11.46 2.43 -14.59
CA ASN A 173 -12.63 3.23 -14.98
C ASN A 173 -12.35 4.72 -14.68
N ALA A 174 -11.32 5.28 -15.32
CA ALA A 174 -11.23 6.73 -15.48
C ALA A 174 -12.25 7.13 -16.55
N GLN A 175 -13.33 7.80 -16.15
CA GLN A 175 -14.23 8.44 -17.11
C GLN A 175 -13.42 9.39 -17.99
N PRO A 176 -13.62 9.38 -19.33
CA PRO A 176 -12.97 10.35 -20.18
C PRO A 176 -13.46 11.75 -19.78
N THR A 177 -12.54 12.60 -19.34
CA THR A 177 -12.77 14.04 -19.22
C THR A 177 -13.16 14.55 -20.60
N GLN A 178 -14.45 14.82 -20.79
CA GLN A 178 -14.92 15.62 -21.90
C GLN A 178 -14.35 17.03 -21.71
N THR A 179 -13.36 17.40 -22.52
CA THR A 179 -12.96 18.78 -22.72
C THR A 179 -14.10 19.49 -23.48
N PRO A 180 -14.76 20.50 -22.92
CA PRO A 180 -15.64 21.35 -23.72
C PRO A 180 -14.74 22.19 -24.63
N GLY A 181 -14.98 22.10 -25.93
CA GLY A 181 -14.36 22.96 -26.93
C GLY A 181 -14.66 24.43 -26.62
N LEU A 182 -13.62 25.25 -26.68
CA LEU A 182 -13.73 26.70 -26.74
C LEU A 182 -14.34 27.10 -28.10
N PRO A 183 -15.42 27.91 -28.13
CA PRO A 183 -15.68 28.80 -29.26
C PRO A 183 -14.71 30.00 -29.24
#